data_AF-A0A2S2DZ95-F1
#
_entry.id   AF-A0A2S2DZ95-F1
#
_cell.length_a   1.000
_cell.length_b   1.000
_cell.length_c   1.000
_cell.angle_alpha   90.00
_cell.angle_beta   90.00
_cell.angle_gamma   90.00
#
_symmetry.space_group_name_H-M   'P 1'
#
loop_
_entity.id
_entity.type
_entity.pdbx_description
1 polymer ?
#
loop_
_entity_poly.entity_id
_entity_poly.type
_entity_poly.pdbx_seq_one_letter_code
_entity_poly.pdbx_strand_id
1 'polypeptide(L)'
;MLQHLFTLDDDGATSLQRQLQRKLIESILSGYFSRGSKMPSSRKLAEQLQVSRNTVVAAYEQLIEEGYLVSRERSGIYVNDKIYDDHATTDAPPTPDTPQYDWQQRFNSLNVEASEPPYPDDWQRYAYPFIDGQYDQSLFPLNQWRECSRLCLNVDEIKSWAGDSGQQDDPNLIHEIRTKVLPRRGIMAQPDEILVTLGSQQALYLLSRLLMNSSTLLTMEEPGYQGMRQLAQINLCPTRYAEVEKDGVKLEDVCPQTDLLYVTPSHQVPTAVTMSRQKREALVEKARQEDFVIIEDDYESEANFISNPNPALKSLDGEGRVVYISSFSKVLAPGLRLGFMVASPELIKKARQLRSLILRHPPANNQRIMALFLSLGYYDMTMRRLHQAINARWQELREALNHYLGPYILTSETMGGSTCWVKGPPGLDSRHFAEQAAEKGILIEPVERFYARTEKARGFFRLGVRSIPKDKIRPGIQELAKLIDDVEAREDATFGEHLQGDKLKLFLAGVQFSGTTVFGDPYRITLDADGSMQGFEGHRDEKQDAGTWWLKDDTWYRQWQNWSYGELLGFDVYITDTRIHWVRDGKLVDAADYQKLG
;
A
#
# COMPACT_ATOMS: atom_id res chain seq x y z
N MET A 1 31.93 -7.80 38.84
CA MET A 1 30.99 -8.29 37.81
C MET A 1 30.19 -7.12 37.26
N LEU A 2 30.72 -6.38 36.29
CA LEU A 2 29.99 -5.33 35.53
C LEU A 2 29.67 -5.78 34.10
N GLN A 3 30.33 -6.85 33.61
CA GLN A 3 30.16 -7.40 32.26
C GLN A 3 28.75 -7.91 31.97
N HIS A 4 27.97 -8.30 32.98
CA HIS A 4 26.60 -8.80 32.78
C HIS A 4 25.53 -7.70 32.67
N LEU A 5 25.84 -6.44 33.02
CA LEU A 5 24.88 -5.32 32.92
C LEU A 5 25.02 -4.50 31.63
N PHE A 6 26.20 -4.54 31.01
CA PHE A 6 26.57 -3.70 29.88
C PHE A 6 26.88 -4.56 28.67
N THR A 7 25.87 -5.23 28.13
CA THR A 7 25.97 -5.81 26.79
C THR A 7 25.94 -4.67 25.78
N LEU A 8 27.06 -4.47 25.09
CA LEU A 8 27.21 -3.49 24.01
C LEU A 8 27.17 -4.25 22.70
N ASP A 9 26.29 -3.85 21.79
CA ASP A 9 26.09 -4.51 20.51
C ASP A 9 26.90 -3.80 19.43
N ASP A 10 27.68 -4.54 18.64
CA ASP A 10 28.43 -3.99 17.49
C ASP A 10 27.62 -4.13 16.19
N ASP A 11 26.36 -3.70 16.23
CA ASP A 11 25.38 -3.85 15.13
C ASP A 11 25.41 -2.69 14.11
N GLY A 12 26.27 -1.68 14.33
CA GLY A 12 26.42 -0.50 13.47
C GLY A 12 25.28 0.51 13.53
N ALA A 13 24.18 0.24 14.24
CA ALA A 13 23.01 1.12 14.28
C ALA A 13 23.17 2.29 15.27
N THR A 14 23.97 2.10 16.34
CA THR A 14 24.22 3.11 17.37
C THR A 14 25.69 3.11 17.78
N SER A 15 26.32 4.28 17.92
CA SER A 15 27.71 4.35 18.39
C SER A 15 27.87 3.77 19.80
N LEU A 16 28.98 3.07 20.05
CA LEU A 16 29.29 2.48 21.36
C LEU A 16 29.22 3.51 22.51
N GLN A 17 29.56 4.77 22.24
CA GLN A 17 29.42 5.87 23.19
C GLN A 17 27.97 6.06 23.64
N ARG A 18 27.03 6.12 22.70
CA ARG A 18 25.61 6.36 23.00
C ARG A 18 24.96 5.14 23.65
N GLN A 19 25.39 3.93 23.28
CA GLN A 19 24.97 2.71 23.97
C GLN A 19 25.43 2.69 25.43
N LEU A 20 26.71 3.02 25.67
CA LEU A 20 27.28 3.11 27.01
C LEU A 20 26.60 4.17 27.86
N GLN A 21 26.35 5.37 27.30
CA GLN A 21 25.62 6.44 27.97
C GLN A 21 24.23 5.96 28.41
N ARG A 22 23.44 5.39 27.50
CA ARG A 22 22.10 4.88 27.79
C ARG A 22 22.12 3.85 28.92
N LYS A 23 23.04 2.88 28.85
CA LYS A 23 23.15 1.81 29.85
C LYS A 23 23.59 2.33 31.22
N LEU A 24 24.45 3.34 31.25
CA LEU A 24 24.87 3.99 32.50
C LEU A 24 23.70 4.75 33.12
N ILE A 25 22.90 5.47 32.32
CA ILE A 25 21.67 6.13 32.79
C ILE A 25 20.68 5.10 33.33
N GLU A 26 20.40 4.02 32.60
CA GLU A 26 19.51 2.94 33.06
C GLU A 26 19.99 2.32 34.39
N SER A 27 21.29 2.10 34.53
CA SER A 27 21.90 1.51 35.74
C SER A 27 21.90 2.48 36.93
N ILE A 28 22.00 3.78 36.68
CA ILE A 28 21.82 4.82 37.70
C ILE A 28 20.34 4.83 38.09
N LEU A 29 19.41 5.07 37.16
CA LEU A 29 17.98 5.21 37.47
C LEU A 29 17.33 3.95 38.09
N SER A 30 17.79 2.75 37.75
CA SER A 30 17.35 1.48 38.38
C SER A 30 17.92 1.25 39.79
N GLY A 31 18.78 2.14 40.28
CA GLY A 31 19.40 2.06 41.59
C GLY A 31 20.60 1.10 41.69
N TYR A 32 21.04 0.51 40.58
CA TYR A 32 22.22 -0.38 40.56
C TYR A 32 23.50 0.36 40.97
N PHE A 33 23.69 1.59 40.49
CA PHE A 33 24.67 2.51 41.08
C PHE A 33 23.98 3.40 42.09
N SER A 34 24.14 3.06 43.37
CA SER A 34 23.52 3.80 44.48
C SER A 34 23.91 5.28 44.48
N ARG A 35 23.06 6.12 45.08
CA ARG A 35 23.31 7.55 45.29
C ARG A 35 24.71 7.77 45.88
N GLY A 36 25.48 8.69 45.29
CA GLY A 36 26.79 9.08 45.79
C GLY A 36 27.85 7.99 45.68
N SER A 37 27.53 6.86 45.03
CA SER A 37 28.50 5.78 44.81
C SER A 37 29.56 6.21 43.80
N LYS A 38 30.78 5.71 44.02
CA LYS A 38 31.91 6.00 43.15
C LYS A 38 31.83 5.15 41.89
N MET A 39 31.85 5.80 40.74
CA MET A 39 31.89 5.12 39.45
C MET A 39 33.28 4.47 39.22
N PRO A 40 33.34 3.36 38.46
CA PRO A 40 34.61 2.81 38.01
C PRO A 40 35.43 3.85 37.24
N SER A 41 36.76 3.82 37.37
CA SER A 41 37.63 4.72 36.60
C SER A 41 37.47 4.46 35.10
N SER A 42 37.71 5.49 34.27
CA SER A 42 37.57 5.36 32.81
C SER A 42 38.42 4.21 32.23
N ARG A 43 39.60 3.93 32.83
CA ARG A 43 40.47 2.82 32.44
C ARG A 43 39.88 1.47 32.84
N LYS A 44 39.42 1.34 34.08
CA LYS A 44 38.83 0.11 34.61
C LYS A 44 37.55 -0.27 33.87
N LEU A 45 36.70 0.71 33.55
CA LEU A 45 35.47 0.45 32.81
C LEU A 45 35.77 0.09 31.35
N ALA A 46 36.74 0.75 30.72
CA ALA A 46 37.19 0.42 29.36
C ALA A 46 37.74 -1.01 29.27
N GLU A 47 38.57 -1.43 30.24
CA GLU A 47 39.10 -2.80 30.31
C GLU A 47 37.98 -3.84 30.53
N GLN A 48 37.01 -3.54 31.40
CA GLN A 48 35.91 -4.47 31.69
C GLN A 48 34.95 -4.66 30.52
N LEU A 49 34.69 -3.61 29.75
CA LEU A 49 33.79 -3.63 28.61
C LEU A 49 34.50 -3.90 27.28
N GLN A 50 35.83 -4.05 27.29
CA GLN A 50 36.67 -4.22 26.10
C GLN A 50 36.47 -3.12 25.04
N VAL A 51 36.27 -1.88 25.47
CA VAL A 51 36.09 -0.69 24.59
C VAL A 51 37.25 0.29 24.73
N SER A 52 37.37 1.23 23.78
CA SER A 52 38.40 2.28 23.87
C SER A 52 38.14 3.20 25.06
N ARG A 53 39.22 3.60 25.75
CA ARG A 53 39.15 4.54 26.88
C ARG A 53 38.45 5.85 26.51
N ASN A 54 38.65 6.34 25.29
CA ASN A 54 38.07 7.60 24.81
C ASN A 54 36.53 7.52 24.76
N THR A 55 35.97 6.36 24.42
CA THR A 55 34.51 6.12 24.42
C THR A 55 33.92 6.28 25.82
N VAL A 56 34.60 5.74 26.84
CA VAL A 56 34.17 5.86 28.24
C VAL A 56 34.31 7.28 28.76
N VAL A 57 35.40 7.97 28.42
CA VAL A 57 35.63 9.37 28.81
C VAL A 57 34.52 10.26 28.24
N ALA A 58 34.23 10.15 26.94
CA ALA A 58 33.20 10.94 26.30
C ALA A 58 31.79 10.66 26.88
N ALA A 59 31.49 9.40 27.23
CA ALA A 59 30.23 9.06 27.90
C ALA A 59 30.14 9.68 29.31
N TYR A 60 31.23 9.66 30.08
CA TYR A 60 31.26 10.27 31.42
C TYR A 60 31.20 11.79 31.38
N GLU A 61 31.87 12.46 30.43
CA GLU A 61 31.81 13.91 30.26
C GLU A 61 30.37 14.37 29.97
N GLN A 62 29.69 13.69 29.04
CA GLN A 62 28.29 13.94 28.72
C GLN A 62 27.37 13.74 29.94
N LEU A 63 27.57 12.68 30.71
CA LEU A 63 26.78 12.42 31.92
C LEU A 63 27.06 13.41 33.05
N ILE A 64 28.25 14.03 33.08
CA ILE A 64 28.54 15.12 34.00
C ILE A 64 27.83 16.40 33.55
N GLU A 65 27.86 16.72 32.25
CA GLU A 65 27.14 17.88 31.68
C GLU A 65 25.62 17.78 31.89
N GLU A 66 25.05 16.59 31.71
CA GLU A 66 23.63 16.29 31.93
C GLU A 66 23.27 16.16 33.42
N GLY A 67 24.25 16.20 34.32
CA GLY A 67 24.05 16.18 35.77
C GLY A 67 23.82 14.79 36.38
N TYR A 68 23.98 13.71 35.61
CA TYR A 68 23.91 12.32 36.11
C TYR A 68 25.12 11.94 36.99
N LEU A 69 26.27 12.54 36.72
CA LEU A 69 27.52 12.28 37.43
C LEU A 69 28.14 13.59 37.94
N VAL A 70 28.93 13.52 39.00
CA VAL A 70 29.71 14.64 39.53
C VAL A 70 31.18 14.25 39.58
N SER A 71 32.03 15.07 38.96
CA SER A 71 33.49 14.95 39.10
C SER A 71 33.95 15.62 40.39
N ARG A 72 34.67 14.87 41.23
CA ARG A 72 35.30 15.39 42.45
C ARG A 72 36.82 15.38 42.28
N GLU A 73 37.45 16.55 42.42
CA GLU A 73 38.89 16.75 42.17
C GLU A 73 39.72 15.75 42.99
N ARG A 74 40.68 15.07 42.33
CA ARG A 74 41.58 14.05 42.91
C ARG A 74 40.91 12.85 43.58
N SER A 75 39.59 12.72 43.45
CA SER A 75 38.80 11.69 44.13
C SER A 75 38.15 10.73 43.14
N GLY A 76 37.59 11.22 42.03
CA GLY A 76 36.97 10.41 40.98
C GLY A 76 35.59 10.92 40.57
N ILE A 77 34.83 10.07 39.87
CA ILE A 77 33.49 10.38 39.38
C ILE A 77 32.47 9.65 40.25
N TYR A 78 31.41 10.34 40.64
CA TYR A 78 30.39 9.84 41.56
C TYR A 78 29.00 10.03 40.95
N VAL A 79 28.06 9.15 41.29
CA VAL A 79 26.64 9.35 40.95
C VAL A 79 26.12 10.58 41.69
N ASN A 80 25.46 11.49 40.98
CA ASN A 80 24.90 12.68 41.59
C ASN A 80 23.74 12.31 42.53
N ASP A 81 23.85 12.73 43.81
CA ASP A 81 22.86 12.43 44.84
C ASP A 81 21.47 13.04 44.54
N LYS A 82 21.45 14.17 43.82
CA LYS A 82 20.25 14.97 43.56
C LYS A 82 19.31 14.43 42.47
N ILE A 83 19.75 13.44 41.68
CA ILE A 83 18.92 12.88 40.58
C ILE A 83 17.67 12.20 41.12
N TYR A 84 17.77 11.65 42.33
CA TYR A 84 16.74 10.79 42.90
C TYR A 84 15.85 11.51 43.93
N ASP A 85 16.03 12.81 44.12
CA ASP A 85 15.21 13.59 45.05
C ASP A 85 13.82 13.91 44.46
N ASP A 86 13.68 13.83 43.12
CA ASP A 86 12.42 14.04 42.38
C ASP A 86 11.74 12.74 41.91
N HIS A 87 12.30 11.57 42.24
CA HIS A 87 11.70 10.27 41.90
C HIS A 87 10.93 9.69 43.08
N ALA A 88 9.67 9.28 42.84
CA ALA A 88 8.91 8.51 43.81
C ALA A 88 9.69 7.25 44.22
N THR A 89 9.90 7.06 45.52
CA THR A 89 10.63 5.91 46.08
C THR A 89 9.96 4.60 45.66
N THR A 90 10.65 3.78 44.87
CA THR A 90 10.22 2.44 44.48
C THR A 90 10.59 1.40 45.55
N ASP A 91 10.15 1.62 46.79
CA ASP A 91 9.98 0.51 47.73
C ASP A 91 8.67 -0.20 47.38
N ALA A 92 8.63 -0.82 46.20
CA ALA A 92 7.50 -1.63 45.79
C ALA A 92 7.51 -2.90 46.66
N PRO A 93 6.49 -3.14 47.51
CA PRO A 93 6.37 -4.42 48.19
C PRO A 93 6.32 -5.56 47.15
N PRO A 94 6.81 -6.78 47.48
CA PRO A 94 6.69 -7.91 46.58
C PRO A 94 5.24 -8.05 46.14
N THR A 95 5.01 -8.02 44.82
CA THR A 95 3.68 -8.05 44.23
C THR A 95 2.97 -9.30 44.73
N PRO A 96 1.89 -9.18 45.52
CA PRO A 96 1.02 -10.32 45.77
C PRO A 96 0.45 -10.78 44.42
N ASP A 97 0.13 -12.07 44.28
CA ASP A 97 -0.74 -12.57 43.21
C ASP A 97 -2.11 -11.88 43.34
N THR A 98 -2.17 -10.65 42.84
CA THR A 98 -3.32 -9.78 42.98
C THR A 98 -4.23 -10.10 41.81
N PRO A 99 -5.52 -10.41 42.04
CA PRO A 99 -6.44 -10.70 40.95
C PRO A 99 -6.41 -9.55 39.95
N GLN A 100 -6.09 -9.88 38.69
CA GLN A 100 -6.00 -8.88 37.63
C GLN A 100 -7.40 -8.29 37.39
N TYR A 101 -7.51 -6.96 37.37
CA TYR A 101 -8.80 -6.30 37.15
C TYR A 101 -9.32 -6.61 35.74
N ASP A 102 -10.54 -7.13 35.65
CA ASP A 102 -11.15 -7.51 34.38
C ASP A 102 -11.70 -6.29 33.62
N TRP A 103 -10.89 -5.75 32.71
CA TRP A 103 -11.26 -4.64 31.84
C TRP A 103 -12.35 -5.00 30.83
N GLN A 104 -12.54 -6.29 30.49
CA GLN A 104 -13.56 -6.70 29.52
C GLN A 104 -14.97 -6.31 30.00
N GLN A 105 -15.19 -6.26 31.33
CA GLN A 105 -16.44 -5.84 31.95
C GLN A 105 -16.65 -4.31 32.01
N ARG A 106 -15.71 -3.50 31.49
CA ARG A 106 -15.79 -2.03 31.52
C ARG A 106 -15.85 -1.40 30.14
N PHE A 107 -15.42 -2.12 29.10
CA PHE A 107 -15.57 -1.61 27.75
C PHE A 107 -17.06 -1.49 27.41
N ASN A 108 -17.41 -0.39 26.75
CA ASN A 108 -18.74 -0.24 26.16
C ASN A 108 -18.93 -1.34 25.11
N SER A 109 -20.18 -1.66 24.77
CA SER A 109 -20.57 -2.68 23.78
C SER A 109 -20.13 -2.37 22.33
N LEU A 110 -19.17 -1.47 22.14
CA LEU A 110 -18.53 -1.14 20.88
C LEU A 110 -17.71 -2.36 20.40
N ASN A 111 -18.35 -3.21 19.61
CA ASN A 111 -17.67 -4.26 18.90
C ASN A 111 -17.11 -3.67 17.59
N VAL A 112 -15.84 -3.32 17.60
CA VAL A 112 -15.12 -2.92 16.39
C VAL A 112 -14.49 -4.17 15.82
N GLU A 113 -14.92 -4.60 14.62
CA GLU A 113 -14.25 -5.68 13.91
C GLU A 113 -12.75 -5.42 13.85
N ALA A 114 -11.95 -6.42 14.21
CA ALA A 114 -10.51 -6.34 14.06
C ALA A 114 -10.19 -6.05 12.58
N SER A 115 -9.60 -4.89 12.30
CA SER A 115 -9.04 -4.55 10.99
C SER A 115 -7.56 -4.93 10.96
N GLU A 116 -7.25 -6.17 11.34
CA GLU A 116 -5.89 -6.66 11.21
C GLU A 116 -5.49 -6.64 9.72
N PRO A 117 -4.23 -6.29 9.41
CA PRO A 117 -3.71 -6.48 8.07
C PRO A 117 -3.88 -7.96 7.68
N PRO A 118 -4.19 -8.29 6.42
CA PRO A 118 -4.37 -9.67 5.99
C PRO A 118 -3.02 -10.43 5.87
N TYR A 119 -1.98 -9.95 6.54
CA TYR A 119 -0.62 -10.48 6.49
C TYR A 119 0.10 -10.27 7.83
N PRO A 120 1.13 -11.08 8.14
CA PRO A 120 1.90 -10.99 9.39
C PRO A 120 2.66 -9.67 9.56
N ASP A 121 2.93 -9.28 10.81
CA ASP A 121 3.74 -8.09 11.14
C ASP A 121 5.17 -8.17 10.58
N ASP A 122 5.73 -9.38 10.46
CA ASP A 122 7.07 -9.64 9.92
C ASP A 122 7.08 -9.98 8.43
N TRP A 123 6.11 -9.45 7.68
CA TRP A 123 5.96 -9.64 6.23
C TRP A 123 7.24 -9.40 5.42
N GLN A 124 8.17 -8.55 5.89
CA GLN A 124 9.45 -8.30 5.20
C GLN A 124 10.36 -9.53 5.13
N ARG A 125 10.12 -10.56 5.95
CA ARG A 125 10.88 -11.82 5.94
C ARG A 125 10.47 -12.75 4.81
N TYR A 126 9.30 -12.54 4.21
CA TYR A 126 8.79 -13.37 3.13
C TYR A 126 9.51 -13.03 1.83
N ALA A 127 9.81 -14.06 1.03
CA ALA A 127 10.58 -13.91 -0.20
C ALA A 127 9.81 -13.12 -1.28
N TYR A 128 8.48 -13.27 -1.31
CA TYR A 128 7.61 -12.71 -2.35
C TYR A 128 6.37 -12.02 -1.73
N PRO A 129 6.52 -10.79 -1.17
CA PRO A 129 5.42 -10.10 -0.51
C PRO A 129 4.56 -9.29 -1.50
N PHE A 130 3.56 -9.92 -2.13
CA PHE A 130 2.59 -9.25 -3.01
C PHE A 130 1.45 -8.59 -2.24
N ILE A 131 1.78 -7.70 -1.32
CA ILE A 131 0.83 -7.03 -0.42
C ILE A 131 0.68 -5.54 -0.75
N ASP A 132 -0.51 -5.00 -0.51
CA ASP A 132 -0.86 -3.63 -0.81
C ASP A 132 -0.45 -2.66 0.31
N GLY A 133 -0.22 -1.41 -0.07
CA GLY A 133 -0.11 -0.29 0.85
C GLY A 133 1.19 -0.23 1.63
N GLN A 134 2.08 -1.20 1.45
CA GLN A 134 3.39 -1.21 2.06
C GLN A 134 4.37 -0.28 1.35
N TYR A 135 5.22 0.31 2.16
CA TYR A 135 6.18 1.32 1.73
C TYR A 135 7.51 0.69 1.34
N ASP A 136 8.02 1.09 0.17
CA ASP A 136 9.35 0.72 -0.30
C ASP A 136 10.39 1.72 0.24
N GLN A 137 11.20 1.26 1.20
CA GLN A 137 12.23 2.06 1.86
C GLN A 137 13.27 2.62 0.87
N SER A 138 13.54 1.92 -0.24
CA SER A 138 14.54 2.32 -1.23
C SER A 138 14.12 3.52 -2.09
N LEU A 139 12.81 3.79 -2.13
CA LEU A 139 12.22 4.88 -2.91
C LEU A 139 12.09 6.18 -2.12
N PHE A 140 12.28 6.14 -0.79
CA PHE A 140 12.14 7.32 0.02
C PHE A 140 13.21 8.37 -0.25
N PRO A 141 12.81 9.64 -0.41
CA PRO A 141 13.71 10.73 -0.73
C PRO A 141 14.44 11.22 0.54
N LEU A 142 15.24 10.35 1.16
CA LEU A 142 15.86 10.59 2.47
C LEU A 142 16.69 11.87 2.53
N ASN A 143 17.48 12.13 1.49
CA ASN A 143 18.36 13.30 1.46
C ASN A 143 17.55 14.61 1.37
N GLN A 144 16.54 14.63 0.52
CA GLN A 144 15.63 15.76 0.34
C GLN A 144 14.79 15.99 1.60
N TRP A 145 14.26 14.92 2.21
CA TRP A 145 13.54 15.03 3.47
C TRP A 145 14.43 15.56 4.60
N ARG A 146 15.69 15.10 4.68
CA ARG A 146 16.69 15.60 5.64
C ARG A 146 17.00 17.08 5.42
N GLU A 147 17.09 17.52 4.17
CA GLU A 147 17.29 18.93 3.84
C GLU A 147 16.11 19.78 4.30
N CYS A 148 14.87 19.42 3.95
CA CYS A 148 13.67 20.11 4.41
C CYS A 148 13.56 20.12 5.95
N SER A 149 13.93 19.00 6.60
CA SER A 149 13.98 18.91 8.06
C SER A 149 14.98 19.89 8.67
N ARG A 150 16.18 20.03 8.08
CA ARG A 150 17.17 21.03 8.53
C ARG A 150 16.66 22.46 8.34
N LEU A 151 16.06 22.76 7.19
CA LEU A 151 15.51 24.09 6.90
C LEU A 151 14.37 24.44 7.88
N CYS A 152 13.50 23.49 8.20
CA CYS A 152 12.44 23.65 9.20
C CYS A 152 12.97 23.97 10.61
N LEU A 153 14.22 23.63 10.91
CA LEU A 153 14.86 23.90 12.20
C LEU A 153 15.63 25.23 12.23
N ASN A 154 15.60 26.03 11.16
CA ASN A 154 16.14 27.38 11.18
C ASN A 154 15.36 28.25 12.19
N VAL A 155 16.05 29.17 12.88
CA VAL A 155 15.47 29.95 13.99
C VAL A 155 14.16 30.65 13.61
N ASP A 156 14.09 31.24 12.42
CA ASP A 156 12.88 31.96 11.99
C ASP A 156 11.72 31.02 11.61
N GLU A 157 12.02 29.82 11.11
CA GLU A 157 11.01 28.78 10.90
C GLU A 157 10.49 28.29 12.25
N ILE A 158 11.37 28.02 13.23
CA ILE A 158 10.97 27.62 14.59
C ILE A 158 10.03 28.66 15.19
N LYS A 159 10.33 29.96 15.09
CA LYS A 159 9.43 31.01 15.57
C LYS A 159 8.05 30.95 14.91
N SER A 160 7.97 30.55 13.63
CA SER A 160 6.71 30.43 12.90
C SER A 160 5.88 29.23 13.36
N TRP A 161 6.45 28.04 13.47
CA TRP A 161 5.69 26.81 13.74
C TRP A 161 5.62 26.43 15.22
N ALA A 162 6.52 26.94 16.07
CA ALA A 162 6.52 26.64 17.51
C ALA A 162 5.53 27.51 18.31
N GLY A 163 4.99 28.57 17.71
CA GLY A 163 3.91 29.37 18.30
C GLY A 163 2.60 28.57 18.39
N ASP A 164 1.71 28.95 19.32
CA ASP A 164 0.36 28.39 19.36
C ASP A 164 -0.47 28.97 18.22
N SER A 165 -0.55 28.26 17.09
CA SER A 165 -1.42 28.63 15.95
C SER A 165 -2.91 28.33 16.22
N GLY A 166 -3.26 27.93 17.46
CA GLY A 166 -4.61 27.58 17.86
C GLY A 166 -5.11 26.35 17.13
N GLN A 167 -5.98 26.57 16.14
CA GLN A 167 -6.57 25.49 15.31
C GLN A 167 -6.13 25.59 13.84
N GLN A 168 -5.30 26.55 13.47
CA GLN A 168 -4.91 26.79 12.08
C GLN A 168 -3.84 25.82 11.61
N ASP A 169 -3.96 25.42 10.35
CA ASP A 169 -2.96 24.63 9.63
C ASP A 169 -1.85 25.55 9.09
N ASP A 170 -0.71 24.96 8.70
CA ASP A 170 0.41 25.73 8.18
C ASP A 170 0.03 26.43 6.86
N PRO A 171 0.12 27.76 6.77
CA PRO A 171 -0.35 28.50 5.59
C PRO A 171 0.49 28.22 4.34
N ASN A 172 1.78 27.87 4.49
CA ASN A 172 2.63 27.51 3.36
C ASN A 172 2.24 26.13 2.84
N LEU A 173 1.94 25.17 3.72
CA LEU A 173 1.42 23.87 3.27
C LEU A 173 0.10 24.02 2.53
N ILE A 174 -0.84 24.81 3.06
CA ILE A 174 -2.11 25.10 2.38
C ILE A 174 -1.86 25.75 1.01
N HIS A 175 -0.93 26.71 0.92
CA HIS A 175 -0.55 27.32 -0.35
C HIS A 175 -0.04 26.28 -1.36
N GLU A 176 0.91 25.44 -0.96
CA GLU A 176 1.53 24.43 -1.83
C GLU A 176 0.53 23.34 -2.28
N ILE A 177 -0.40 22.93 -1.40
CA ILE A 177 -1.51 22.02 -1.76
C ILE A 177 -2.35 22.65 -2.88
N ARG A 178 -2.73 23.93 -2.72
CA ARG A 178 -3.58 24.65 -3.69
C ARG A 178 -2.91 24.88 -5.04
N THR A 179 -1.61 25.16 -5.05
CA THR A 179 -0.93 25.59 -6.28
C THR A 179 -0.22 24.45 -7.00
N LYS A 180 0.14 23.35 -6.31
CA LYS A 180 0.93 22.26 -6.91
C LYS A 180 0.27 20.89 -6.87
N VAL A 181 -0.55 20.61 -5.85
CA VAL A 181 -1.15 19.27 -5.66
C VAL A 181 -2.53 19.20 -6.31
N LEU A 182 -3.47 20.05 -5.88
CA LEU A 182 -4.87 20.06 -6.34
C LEU A 182 -5.05 20.31 -7.85
N PRO A 183 -4.28 21.20 -8.51
CA PRO A 183 -4.46 21.45 -9.95
C PRO A 183 -4.23 20.21 -10.82
N ARG A 184 -3.43 19.23 -10.36
CA ARG A 184 -3.22 17.96 -11.07
C ARG A 184 -4.48 17.11 -11.15
N ARG A 185 -5.43 17.34 -10.24
CA ARG A 185 -6.71 16.66 -10.16
C ARG A 185 -7.85 17.52 -10.71
N GLY A 186 -7.53 18.69 -11.29
CA GLY A 186 -8.50 19.67 -11.77
C GLY A 186 -9.19 20.46 -10.66
N ILE A 187 -8.75 20.34 -9.40
CA ILE A 187 -9.41 20.97 -8.27
C ILE A 187 -8.85 22.37 -8.06
N MET A 188 -9.74 23.36 -8.02
CA MET A 188 -9.45 24.73 -7.62
C MET A 188 -10.12 24.98 -6.27
N ALA A 189 -9.34 25.39 -5.26
CA ALA A 189 -9.83 25.59 -3.90
C ALA A 189 -9.27 26.87 -3.27
N GLN A 190 -10.04 27.48 -2.38
CA GLN A 190 -9.63 28.56 -1.49
C GLN A 190 -8.94 28.03 -0.23
N PRO A 191 -8.17 28.86 0.51
CA PRO A 191 -7.47 28.40 1.72
C PRO A 191 -8.40 27.83 2.80
N ASP A 192 -9.61 28.37 2.91
CA ASP A 192 -10.62 27.97 3.88
C ASP A 192 -11.45 26.76 3.44
N GLU A 193 -11.26 26.28 2.22
CA GLU A 193 -11.82 25.04 1.68
C GLU A 193 -10.93 23.83 1.94
N ILE A 194 -9.80 23.99 2.64
CA ILE A 194 -8.84 22.93 2.91
C ILE A 194 -8.65 22.73 4.42
N LEU A 195 -8.61 21.46 4.82
CA LEU A 195 -8.21 21.04 6.16
C LEU A 195 -7.09 20.02 6.06
N VAL A 196 -5.95 20.27 6.73
CA VAL A 196 -4.89 19.27 6.83
C VAL A 196 -5.29 18.20 7.85
N THR A 197 -5.04 16.93 7.57
CA THR A 197 -5.43 15.82 8.45
C THR A 197 -4.28 14.87 8.72
N LEU A 198 -4.42 14.05 9.75
CA LEU A 198 -3.54 12.92 10.02
C LEU A 198 -3.86 11.73 9.12
N GLY A 199 -3.63 11.91 7.81
CA GLY A 199 -4.02 10.97 6.76
C GLY A 199 -5.52 11.01 6.41
N SER A 200 -5.94 10.18 5.46
CA SER A 200 -7.35 10.09 5.02
C SER A 200 -8.26 9.57 6.12
N GLN A 201 -7.79 8.64 6.96
CA GLN A 201 -8.60 8.06 8.04
C GLN A 201 -9.12 9.11 9.04
N GLN A 202 -8.34 10.16 9.35
CA GLN A 202 -8.84 11.24 10.20
C GLN A 202 -9.93 12.05 9.47
N ALA A 203 -9.78 12.33 8.17
CA ALA A 203 -10.81 13.01 7.39
C ALA A 203 -12.12 12.21 7.40
N LEU A 204 -12.04 10.90 7.12
CA LEU A 204 -13.20 9.99 7.16
C LEU A 204 -13.84 9.95 8.56
N TYR A 205 -13.04 9.90 9.63
CA TYR A 205 -13.57 9.97 10.98
C TYR A 205 -14.33 11.27 11.24
N LEU A 206 -13.76 12.43 10.89
CA LEU A 206 -14.41 13.73 11.05
C LEU A 206 -15.72 13.79 10.27
N LEU A 207 -15.73 13.34 9.00
CA LEU A 207 -16.93 13.31 8.18
C LEU A 207 -17.99 12.36 8.74
N SER A 208 -17.60 11.17 9.21
CA SER A 208 -18.55 10.24 9.82
C SER A 208 -19.26 10.87 11.02
N ARG A 209 -18.54 11.60 11.87
CA ARG A 209 -19.11 12.26 13.05
C ARG A 209 -19.96 13.49 12.72
N LEU A 210 -19.73 14.13 11.58
CA LEU A 210 -20.46 15.32 11.16
C LEU A 210 -21.69 15.00 10.31
N LEU A 211 -21.63 13.94 9.51
CA LEU A 211 -22.61 13.66 8.47
C LEU A 211 -23.42 12.38 8.74
N MET A 212 -22.95 11.47 9.60
CA MET A 212 -23.60 10.18 9.83
C MET A 212 -24.32 10.14 11.18
N ASN A 213 -25.52 9.56 11.14
CA ASN A 213 -26.33 9.20 12.30
C ASN A 213 -27.35 8.14 11.86
N SER A 214 -28.24 7.73 12.76
CA SER A 214 -29.24 6.69 12.49
C SER A 214 -30.34 7.05 11.48
N SER A 215 -30.40 8.31 11.02
CA SER A 215 -31.31 8.79 9.98
C SER A 215 -30.62 9.07 8.64
N THR A 216 -29.29 9.03 8.57
CA THR A 216 -28.53 9.22 7.33
C THR A 216 -28.34 7.88 6.62
N LEU A 217 -28.73 7.75 5.36
CA LEU A 217 -28.43 6.58 4.54
C LEU A 217 -27.10 6.75 3.81
N LEU A 218 -26.12 5.91 4.14
CA LEU A 218 -24.87 5.79 3.43
C LEU A 218 -24.97 4.72 2.33
N THR A 219 -24.64 5.07 1.10
CA THR A 219 -24.37 4.11 0.02
C THR A 219 -22.87 3.99 -0.20
N MET A 220 -22.36 2.76 -0.30
CA MET A 220 -20.93 2.48 -0.52
C MET A 220 -20.75 1.52 -1.68
N GLU A 221 -19.59 1.58 -2.34
CA GLU A 221 -19.13 0.54 -3.27
C GLU A 221 -19.07 -0.85 -2.60
N GLU A 222 -19.39 -1.91 -3.35
CA GLU A 222 -19.30 -3.31 -2.94
C GLU A 222 -18.64 -4.16 -4.05
N PRO A 223 -17.49 -4.78 -3.77
CA PRO A 223 -16.70 -4.68 -2.54
C PRO A 223 -16.15 -3.24 -2.31
N GLY A 224 -15.92 -2.88 -1.05
CA GLY A 224 -15.56 -1.51 -0.65
C GLY A 224 -14.64 -1.43 0.57
N TYR A 225 -14.25 -0.21 0.93
CA TYR A 225 -13.32 0.04 2.04
C TYR A 225 -13.94 -0.29 3.41
N GLN A 226 -13.39 -1.30 4.08
CA GLN A 226 -13.86 -1.78 5.39
C GLN A 226 -13.89 -0.68 6.45
N GLY A 227 -12.88 0.19 6.50
CA GLY A 227 -12.78 1.23 7.52
C GLY A 227 -13.97 2.20 7.49
N MET A 228 -14.52 2.47 6.31
CA MET A 228 -15.70 3.31 6.18
C MET A 228 -16.98 2.60 6.65
N ARG A 229 -17.11 1.28 6.41
CA ARG A 229 -18.22 0.48 6.98
C ARG A 229 -18.19 0.46 8.49
N GLN A 230 -17.00 0.34 9.09
CA GLN A 230 -16.82 0.39 10.54
C GLN A 230 -17.21 1.75 11.13
N LEU A 231 -16.84 2.84 10.46
CA LEU A 231 -17.27 4.19 10.85
C LEU A 231 -18.79 4.33 10.77
N ALA A 232 -19.43 3.81 9.74
CA ALA A 232 -20.90 3.81 9.63
C ALA A 232 -21.55 3.03 10.78
N GLN A 233 -21.02 1.83 11.10
CA GLN A 233 -21.51 0.99 12.20
C GLN A 233 -21.41 1.69 13.55
N ILE A 234 -20.28 2.33 13.86
CA ILE A 234 -20.07 3.06 15.12
C ILE A 234 -21.03 4.24 15.27
N ASN A 235 -21.43 4.86 14.15
CA ASN A 235 -22.40 5.96 14.12
C ASN A 235 -23.86 5.48 13.96
N LEU A 236 -24.11 4.16 14.00
CA LEU A 236 -25.43 3.54 13.77
C LEU A 236 -26.08 3.95 12.45
N CYS A 237 -25.26 4.26 11.44
CA CYS A 237 -25.67 4.75 10.13
C CYS A 237 -26.12 3.58 9.24
N PRO A 238 -27.39 3.53 8.78
CA PRO A 238 -27.83 2.51 7.84
C PRO A 238 -26.99 2.58 6.56
N THR A 239 -26.54 1.41 6.08
CA THR A 239 -25.65 1.30 4.92
C THR A 239 -26.29 0.47 3.81
N ARG A 240 -26.21 0.97 2.57
CA ARG A 240 -26.50 0.24 1.33
C ARG A 240 -25.22 0.07 0.51
N TYR A 241 -25.27 -0.89 -0.39
CA TYR A 241 -24.12 -1.35 -1.16
C TYR A 241 -24.46 -1.29 -2.65
N ALA A 242 -23.57 -0.66 -3.43
CA ALA A 242 -23.68 -0.53 -4.88
C ALA A 242 -22.55 -1.33 -5.54
N GLU A 243 -22.90 -2.20 -6.49
CA GLU A 243 -21.91 -3.05 -7.14
C GLU A 243 -20.90 -2.24 -7.95
N VAL A 244 -19.68 -2.74 -8.07
CA VAL A 244 -18.63 -2.17 -8.92
C VAL A 244 -18.63 -2.90 -10.26
N GLU A 245 -18.84 -2.16 -11.34
CA GLU A 245 -18.74 -2.62 -12.72
C GLU A 245 -17.35 -2.29 -13.29
N LYS A 246 -17.09 -2.66 -14.55
CA LYS A 246 -15.80 -2.40 -15.22
C LYS A 246 -15.39 -0.93 -15.30
N ASP A 247 -16.34 0.00 -15.18
CA ASP A 247 -16.10 1.45 -15.31
C ASP A 247 -16.51 2.25 -14.07
N GLY A 248 -16.61 1.58 -12.91
CA GLY A 248 -16.86 2.19 -11.60
C GLY A 248 -18.15 1.71 -10.93
N VAL A 249 -18.65 2.48 -9.97
CA VAL A 249 -19.89 2.17 -9.24
C VAL A 249 -21.10 2.08 -10.17
N LYS A 250 -21.97 1.11 -9.94
CA LYS A 250 -23.23 0.94 -10.64
C LYS A 250 -24.24 1.99 -10.18
N LEU A 251 -24.65 2.87 -11.08
CA LEU A 251 -25.46 4.05 -10.73
C LEU A 251 -26.89 3.66 -10.32
N GLU A 252 -27.41 2.58 -10.87
CA GLU A 252 -28.76 2.07 -10.59
C GLU A 252 -28.92 1.60 -9.14
N ASP A 253 -27.82 1.17 -8.51
CA ASP A 253 -27.80 0.74 -7.12
C ASP A 253 -27.74 1.94 -6.15
N VAL A 254 -27.37 3.13 -6.63
CA VAL A 254 -27.44 4.38 -5.87
C VAL A 254 -28.88 4.87 -5.85
N CYS A 255 -29.60 4.51 -4.79
CA CYS A 255 -31.02 4.80 -4.67
C CYS A 255 -31.30 6.29 -4.35
N PRO A 256 -32.51 6.81 -4.67
CA PRO A 256 -32.90 8.19 -4.38
C PRO A 256 -32.95 8.58 -2.89
N GLN A 257 -32.91 7.61 -1.98
CA GLN A 257 -32.86 7.86 -0.53
C GLN A 257 -31.43 8.00 0.00
N THR A 258 -30.42 7.86 -0.86
CA THR A 258 -29.02 8.02 -0.45
C THR A 258 -28.81 9.44 0.05
N ASP A 259 -28.25 9.61 1.25
CA ASP A 259 -27.83 10.93 1.74
C ASP A 259 -26.32 11.15 1.51
N LEU A 260 -25.55 10.07 1.65
CA LEU A 260 -24.10 10.05 1.49
C LEU A 260 -23.68 8.92 0.56
N LEU A 261 -22.81 9.21 -0.41
CA LEU A 261 -22.18 8.21 -1.26
C LEU A 261 -20.67 8.21 -1.03
N TYR A 262 -20.09 7.05 -0.69
CA TYR A 262 -18.64 6.88 -0.59
C TYR A 262 -18.10 6.13 -1.81
N VAL A 263 -17.12 6.72 -2.50
CA VAL A 263 -16.52 6.17 -3.73
C VAL A 263 -15.00 6.36 -3.77
N THR A 264 -14.32 5.47 -4.49
CA THR A 264 -12.87 5.49 -4.72
C THR A 264 -12.56 5.54 -6.23
N PRO A 265 -12.87 6.66 -6.92
CA PRO A 265 -13.04 6.67 -8.38
C PRO A 265 -11.74 6.54 -9.19
N SER A 266 -10.57 6.88 -8.62
CA SER A 266 -9.30 6.79 -9.33
C SER A 266 -8.80 5.35 -9.45
N HIS A 267 -8.80 4.65 -8.32
CA HIS A 267 -8.47 3.24 -8.21
C HIS A 267 -9.39 2.67 -7.14
N GLN A 268 -10.38 1.89 -7.55
CA GLN A 268 -11.41 1.40 -6.65
C GLN A 268 -10.81 0.47 -5.59
N VAL A 269 -11.12 0.66 -4.31
CA VAL A 269 -10.70 -0.28 -3.25
C VAL A 269 -11.78 -1.34 -3.07
N PRO A 270 -11.52 -2.62 -3.37
CA PRO A 270 -10.21 -3.24 -3.62
C PRO A 270 -9.88 -3.57 -5.09
N THR A 271 -10.83 -3.39 -6.02
CA THR A 271 -10.78 -3.99 -7.36
C THR A 271 -9.80 -3.31 -8.32
N ALA A 272 -9.23 -2.17 -7.92
CA ALA A 272 -8.40 -1.27 -8.72
C ALA A 272 -9.07 -0.68 -9.98
N VAL A 273 -10.37 -0.91 -10.18
CA VAL A 273 -11.14 -0.34 -11.30
C VAL A 273 -11.02 1.18 -11.30
N THR A 274 -10.79 1.76 -12.47
CA THR A 274 -10.78 3.22 -12.66
C THR A 274 -12.13 3.67 -13.19
N MET A 275 -12.81 4.55 -12.45
CA MET A 275 -14.11 5.09 -12.86
C MET A 275 -13.95 5.98 -14.10
N SER A 276 -14.75 5.69 -15.14
CA SER A 276 -14.71 6.41 -16.42
C SER A 276 -15.15 7.86 -16.25
N ARG A 277 -14.69 8.74 -17.15
CA ARG A 277 -15.13 10.15 -17.17
C ARG A 277 -16.65 10.28 -17.30
N GLN A 278 -17.27 9.48 -18.16
CA GLN A 278 -18.72 9.48 -18.36
C GLN A 278 -19.45 9.08 -17.07
N LYS A 279 -18.98 8.05 -16.36
CA LYS A 279 -19.56 7.63 -15.08
C LYS A 279 -19.41 8.72 -14.01
N ARG A 280 -18.26 9.41 -13.96
CA ARG A 280 -18.01 10.55 -13.05
C ARG A 280 -18.99 11.70 -13.29
N GLU A 281 -19.18 12.12 -14.54
CA GLU A 281 -20.12 13.17 -14.93
C GLU A 281 -21.57 12.79 -14.58
N ALA A 282 -21.98 11.55 -14.88
CA ALA A 282 -23.30 11.04 -14.55
C ALA A 282 -23.53 10.96 -13.03
N LEU A 283 -22.51 10.61 -12.24
CA LEU A 283 -22.62 10.52 -10.79
C LEU A 283 -22.81 11.89 -10.12
N VAL A 284 -22.05 12.90 -10.56
CA VAL A 284 -22.19 14.28 -10.06
C VAL A 284 -23.57 14.85 -10.43
N GLU A 285 -24.05 14.59 -11.64
CA GLU A 285 -25.38 15.02 -12.06
C GLU A 285 -26.49 14.31 -11.26
N LYS A 286 -26.34 13.01 -10.98
CA LYS A 286 -27.28 12.27 -10.13
C LYS A 286 -27.30 12.82 -8.69
N ALA A 287 -26.14 13.13 -8.12
CA ALA A 287 -26.04 13.77 -6.80
C ALA A 287 -26.75 15.12 -6.72
N ARG A 288 -26.71 15.88 -7.82
CA ARG A 288 -27.44 17.14 -7.97
C ARG A 288 -28.95 16.94 -8.04
N GLN A 289 -29.42 15.94 -8.78
CA GLN A 289 -30.84 15.66 -8.99
C GLN A 289 -31.52 15.06 -7.75
N GLU A 290 -30.81 14.20 -7.02
CA GLU A 290 -31.33 13.43 -5.89
C GLU A 290 -30.86 13.96 -4.53
N ASP A 291 -30.13 15.08 -4.50
CA ASP A 291 -29.72 15.83 -3.31
C ASP A 291 -28.89 15.03 -2.29
N PHE A 292 -27.79 14.42 -2.75
CA PHE A 292 -26.85 13.72 -1.87
C PHE A 292 -25.41 14.25 -1.95
N VAL A 293 -24.62 13.96 -0.91
CA VAL A 293 -23.21 14.34 -0.82
C VAL A 293 -22.32 13.16 -1.22
N ILE A 294 -21.27 13.44 -1.99
CA ILE A 294 -20.28 12.43 -2.38
C ILE A 294 -19.02 12.61 -1.54
N ILE A 295 -18.54 11.54 -0.92
CA ILE A 295 -17.22 11.42 -0.31
C ILE A 295 -16.31 10.72 -1.33
N GLU A 296 -15.44 11.49 -1.97
CA GLU A 296 -14.41 11.01 -2.89
C GLU A 296 -13.11 10.74 -2.10
N ASP A 297 -12.79 9.47 -1.86
CA ASP A 297 -11.49 9.07 -1.28
C ASP A 297 -10.47 8.76 -2.39
N ASP A 298 -9.58 9.72 -2.63
CA ASP A 298 -8.55 9.67 -3.68
C ASP A 298 -7.17 9.35 -3.07
N TYR A 299 -7.09 8.17 -2.45
CA TYR A 299 -5.93 7.71 -1.67
C TYR A 299 -4.70 7.32 -2.53
N GLU A 300 -4.90 7.04 -3.82
CA GLU A 300 -3.84 6.59 -4.74
C GLU A 300 -3.91 7.28 -6.12
N SER A 301 -4.44 8.50 -6.15
CA SER A 301 -4.56 9.33 -7.36
C SER A 301 -3.26 9.40 -8.19
N GLU A 302 -2.15 9.29 -7.46
CA GLU A 302 -0.77 9.30 -7.87
C GLU A 302 -0.27 8.01 -8.52
N ALA A 303 -1.04 6.93 -8.68
CA ALA A 303 -0.54 5.69 -9.30
C ALA A 303 -1.04 5.45 -10.74
N ASN A 304 -1.52 6.49 -11.42
CA ASN A 304 -1.88 6.42 -12.83
C ASN A 304 -0.62 6.52 -13.71
N PHE A 305 -0.16 5.39 -14.26
CA PHE A 305 1.03 5.33 -15.13
C PHE A 305 0.76 4.78 -16.53
N ILE A 306 -0.45 4.28 -16.84
CA ILE A 306 -0.81 3.77 -18.17
C ILE A 306 -1.38 4.90 -19.05
N SER A 307 -2.12 5.84 -18.46
CA SER A 307 -2.71 6.99 -19.17
C SER A 307 -2.70 8.26 -18.32
N ASN A 308 -3.08 9.38 -18.93
CA ASN A 308 -3.40 10.59 -18.17
C ASN A 308 -4.57 10.30 -17.21
N PRO A 309 -4.47 10.74 -15.94
CA PRO A 309 -5.52 10.54 -14.96
C PRO A 309 -6.78 11.32 -15.31
N ASN A 310 -7.95 10.73 -15.05
CA ASN A 310 -9.22 11.46 -15.10
C ASN A 310 -9.24 12.53 -13.99
N PRO A 311 -9.84 13.72 -14.26
CA PRO A 311 -10.09 14.72 -13.22
C PRO A 311 -10.92 14.16 -12.06
N ALA A 312 -10.67 14.62 -10.84
CA ALA A 312 -11.43 14.23 -9.64
C ALA A 312 -12.92 14.57 -9.77
N LEU A 313 -13.81 13.83 -9.11
CA LEU A 313 -15.24 14.16 -9.04
C LEU A 313 -15.44 15.58 -8.51
N LYS A 314 -14.65 15.98 -7.51
CA LYS A 314 -14.66 17.34 -6.94
C LYS A 314 -14.45 18.44 -7.97
N SER A 315 -13.68 18.17 -9.03
CA SER A 315 -13.42 19.15 -10.09
C SER A 315 -14.63 19.40 -11.00
N LEU A 316 -15.56 18.44 -11.05
CA LEU A 316 -16.79 18.51 -11.82
C LEU A 316 -17.94 19.13 -11.01
N ASP A 317 -17.78 19.22 -9.69
CA ASP A 317 -18.78 19.73 -8.76
C ASP A 317 -18.73 21.25 -8.62
N GLY A 318 -19.74 21.91 -9.20
CA GLY A 318 -19.95 23.36 -9.07
C GLY A 318 -20.82 23.79 -7.89
N GLU A 319 -21.45 22.87 -7.16
CA GLU A 319 -22.41 23.17 -6.09
C GLU A 319 -21.86 22.91 -4.68
N GLY A 320 -20.67 22.31 -4.56
CA GLY A 320 -20.04 22.02 -3.28
C GLY A 320 -20.54 20.73 -2.61
N ARG A 321 -21.06 19.78 -3.39
CA ARG A 321 -21.62 18.49 -2.94
C ARG A 321 -20.58 17.38 -2.82
N VAL A 322 -19.39 17.57 -3.39
CA VAL A 322 -18.32 16.58 -3.33
C VAL A 322 -17.31 16.99 -2.28
N VAL A 323 -16.98 16.06 -1.38
CA VAL A 323 -15.89 16.16 -0.40
C VAL A 323 -14.74 15.32 -0.91
N TYR A 324 -13.62 15.96 -1.22
CA TYR A 324 -12.40 15.30 -1.69
C TYR A 324 -11.48 14.99 -0.52
N ILE A 325 -10.94 13.76 -0.47
CA ILE A 325 -9.97 13.33 0.53
C ILE A 325 -8.74 12.79 -0.19
N SER A 326 -7.55 13.13 0.30
CA SER A 326 -6.31 12.54 -0.20
C SER A 326 -5.23 12.47 0.86
N SER A 327 -4.12 11.80 0.55
CA SER A 327 -3.02 11.60 1.49
C SER A 327 -1.63 11.60 0.84
N PHE A 328 -0.68 12.24 1.52
CA PHE A 328 0.75 12.15 1.18
C PHE A 328 1.40 10.84 1.68
N SER A 329 0.70 10.09 2.54
CA SER A 329 1.27 8.93 3.26
C SER A 329 1.61 7.78 2.32
N LYS A 330 0.92 7.67 1.19
CA LYS A 330 1.21 6.64 0.20
C LYS A 330 2.47 7.02 -0.58
N VAL A 331 2.58 8.25 -1.06
CA VAL A 331 3.74 8.71 -1.86
C VAL A 331 5.05 8.73 -1.08
N LEU A 332 5.02 9.16 0.18
CA LEU A 332 6.23 9.34 0.99
C LEU A 332 6.45 8.19 1.96
N ALA A 333 5.72 8.15 3.08
CA ALA A 333 5.80 7.07 4.04
C ALA A 333 4.56 7.05 4.95
N PRO A 334 4.03 5.86 5.32
CA PRO A 334 2.92 5.73 6.26
C PRO A 334 3.18 6.37 7.63
N GLY A 335 4.45 6.46 8.05
CA GLY A 335 4.84 7.08 9.32
C GLY A 335 4.66 8.60 9.37
N LEU A 336 4.54 9.29 8.23
CA LEU A 336 4.34 10.74 8.21
C LEU A 336 2.92 11.15 8.61
N ARG A 337 1.93 10.30 8.30
CA ARG A 337 0.50 10.53 8.60
C ARG A 337 0.05 11.95 8.24
N LEU A 338 0.27 12.35 7.00
CA LEU A 338 -0.24 13.62 6.47
C LEU A 338 -1.24 13.36 5.35
N GLY A 339 -2.37 14.04 5.42
CA GLY A 339 -3.39 14.09 4.39
C GLY A 339 -4.12 15.42 4.44
N PHE A 340 -5.15 15.54 3.63
CA PHE A 340 -6.00 16.71 3.63
C PHE A 340 -7.37 16.35 3.07
N MET A 341 -8.36 17.18 3.36
CA MET A 341 -9.64 17.17 2.68
C MET A 341 -9.97 18.54 2.10
N VAL A 342 -10.72 18.53 1.00
CA VAL A 342 -11.22 19.72 0.33
C VAL A 342 -12.75 19.65 0.29
N ALA A 343 -13.40 20.67 0.83
CA ALA A 343 -14.85 20.74 0.93
C ALA A 343 -15.32 22.21 1.02
N SER A 344 -16.64 22.42 1.10
CA SER A 344 -17.18 23.76 1.33
C SER A 344 -16.59 24.42 2.60
N PRO A 345 -16.40 25.75 2.61
CA PRO A 345 -15.82 26.46 3.77
C PRO A 345 -16.58 26.18 5.08
N GLU A 346 -17.90 26.00 4.99
CA GLU A 346 -18.76 25.70 6.14
C GLU A 346 -18.45 24.33 6.75
N LEU A 347 -18.30 23.30 5.91
CA LEU A 347 -17.95 21.97 6.36
C LEU A 347 -16.53 21.92 6.93
N ILE A 348 -15.57 22.59 6.28
CA ILE A 348 -14.19 22.70 6.78
C ILE A 348 -14.14 23.38 8.14
N LYS A 349 -14.90 24.46 8.34
CA LYS A 349 -15.00 25.15 9.62
C LYS A 349 -15.51 24.22 10.73
N LYS A 350 -16.56 23.43 10.46
CA LYS A 350 -17.12 22.46 11.41
C LYS A 350 -16.15 21.31 11.70
N ALA A 351 -15.48 20.80 10.67
CA ALA A 351 -14.50 19.74 10.83
C ALA A 351 -13.27 20.20 11.61
N ARG A 352 -12.82 21.46 11.44
CA ARG A 352 -11.74 22.04 12.24
C ARG A 352 -12.12 22.14 13.73
N GLN A 353 -13.35 22.56 14.02
CA GLN A 353 -13.88 22.59 15.39
C GLN A 353 -13.90 21.19 16.01
N LEU A 354 -14.42 20.19 15.29
CA LEU A 354 -14.44 18.81 15.76
C LEU A 354 -13.03 18.22 15.93
N ARG A 355 -12.13 18.47 14.97
CA ARG A 355 -10.73 18.04 15.02
C ARG A 355 -10.08 18.49 16.33
N SER A 356 -10.30 19.74 16.74
CA SER A 356 -9.72 20.32 17.96
C SER A 356 -10.06 19.58 19.26
N LEU A 357 -11.13 18.77 19.28
CA LEU A 357 -11.49 17.92 20.42
C LEU A 357 -10.63 16.64 20.50
N ILE A 358 -10.06 16.21 19.37
CA ILE A 358 -9.19 15.03 19.25
C ILE A 358 -7.72 15.48 19.34
N LEU A 359 -7.37 16.51 18.57
CA LEU A 359 -6.07 17.17 18.53
C LEU A 359 -6.21 18.54 17.84
N ARG A 360 -5.47 19.55 18.30
CA ARG A 360 -5.61 20.93 17.77
C ARG A 360 -5.40 21.01 16.25
N HIS A 361 -4.23 20.58 15.78
CA HIS A 361 -3.86 20.47 14.37
C HIS A 361 -2.74 19.41 14.22
N PRO A 362 -2.51 18.84 13.02
CA PRO A 362 -1.34 18.00 12.75
C PRO A 362 -0.03 18.72 13.15
N PRO A 363 1.04 18.00 13.56
CA PRO A 363 2.26 18.64 14.04
C PRO A 363 2.80 19.70 13.06
N ALA A 364 2.91 20.95 13.53
CA ALA A 364 3.19 22.10 12.67
C ALA A 364 4.57 22.01 11.99
N ASN A 365 5.57 21.48 12.69
CA ASN A 365 6.88 21.17 12.12
C ASN A 365 6.78 20.18 10.95
N ASN A 366 5.97 19.12 11.06
CA ASN A 366 5.78 18.16 9.97
C ASN A 366 5.04 18.81 8.79
N GLN A 367 4.05 19.66 9.06
CA GLN A 367 3.39 20.44 8.02
C GLN A 367 4.38 21.36 7.28
N ARG A 368 5.26 22.05 8.02
CA ARG A 368 6.28 22.94 7.44
C ARG A 368 7.32 22.18 6.62
N ILE A 369 7.78 21.02 7.09
CA ILE A 369 8.69 20.15 6.31
C ILE A 369 8.03 19.76 4.99
N MET A 370 6.75 19.37 5.02
CA MET A 370 6.01 19.03 3.80
C MET A 370 5.83 20.25 2.87
N ALA A 371 5.55 21.43 3.42
CA ALA A 371 5.47 22.66 2.64
C ALA A 371 6.78 22.95 1.90
N LEU A 372 7.93 22.82 2.59
CA LEU A 372 9.26 22.98 1.97
C LEU A 372 9.52 21.90 0.91
N PHE A 373 9.09 20.67 1.18
CA PHE A 373 9.27 19.54 0.26
C PHE A 373 8.49 19.71 -1.05
N LEU A 374 7.28 20.29 -0.98
CA LEU A 374 6.49 20.71 -2.15
C LEU A 374 7.09 21.95 -2.81
N SER A 375 7.49 22.95 -2.01
CA SER A 375 8.08 24.21 -2.46
C SER A 375 9.30 23.97 -3.36
N LEU A 376 10.21 23.11 -2.92
CA LEU A 376 11.47 22.77 -3.60
C LEU A 376 11.31 21.78 -4.76
N GLY A 377 10.09 21.30 -5.05
CA GLY A 377 9.81 20.39 -6.16
C GLY A 377 10.23 18.93 -5.93
N TYR A 378 10.60 18.56 -4.69
CA TYR A 378 11.01 17.20 -4.36
C TYR A 378 9.85 16.20 -4.42
N TYR A 379 8.62 16.65 -4.18
CA TYR A 379 7.43 15.83 -4.39
C TYR A 379 7.34 15.33 -5.83
N ASP A 380 7.53 16.21 -6.81
CA ASP A 380 7.40 15.90 -8.23
C ASP A 380 8.49 14.95 -8.70
N MET A 381 9.72 15.17 -8.22
CA MET A 381 10.82 14.26 -8.45
C MET A 381 10.53 12.87 -7.87
N THR A 382 10.05 12.80 -6.63
CA THR A 382 9.73 11.54 -5.94
C THR A 382 8.61 10.79 -6.65
N MET A 383 7.57 11.52 -7.06
CA MET A 383 6.45 11.03 -7.85
C MET A 383 6.90 10.38 -9.16
N ARG A 384 7.75 11.06 -9.94
CA ARG A 384 8.31 10.48 -11.19
C ARG A 384 9.09 9.18 -10.93
N ARG A 385 9.90 9.14 -9.88
CA ARG A 385 10.68 7.95 -9.51
C ARG A 385 9.77 6.80 -9.08
N LEU A 386 8.74 7.10 -8.28
CA LEU A 386 7.75 6.14 -7.83
C LEU A 386 6.96 5.56 -9.02
N HIS A 387 6.50 6.41 -9.95
CA HIS A 387 5.84 6.00 -11.19
C HIS A 387 6.68 5.04 -12.02
N GLN A 388 7.95 5.38 -12.24
CA GLN A 388 8.87 4.53 -13.00
C GLN A 388 9.04 3.15 -12.34
N ALA A 389 9.22 3.12 -11.01
CA ALA A 389 9.38 1.88 -10.26
C ALA A 389 8.11 1.01 -10.29
N ILE A 390 6.94 1.60 -10.01
CA ILE A 390 5.66 0.87 -10.01
C ILE A 390 5.33 0.40 -11.43
N ASN A 391 5.50 1.23 -12.46
CA ASN A 391 5.25 0.81 -13.84
C ASN A 391 6.14 -0.38 -14.24
N ALA A 392 7.43 -0.34 -13.92
CA ALA A 392 8.34 -1.46 -14.22
C ALA A 392 7.94 -2.76 -13.50
N ARG A 393 7.42 -2.66 -12.28
CA ARG A 393 6.90 -3.81 -11.51
C ARG A 393 5.56 -4.30 -12.07
N TRP A 394 4.69 -3.38 -12.48
CA TRP A 394 3.41 -3.70 -13.09
C TRP A 394 3.57 -4.45 -14.41
N GLN A 395 4.48 -3.99 -15.29
CA GLN A 395 4.78 -4.70 -16.55
C GLN A 395 5.35 -6.09 -16.29
N GLU A 396 6.22 -6.23 -15.29
CA GLU A 396 6.77 -7.53 -14.90
C GLU A 396 5.69 -8.47 -14.35
N LEU A 397 4.79 -7.96 -13.51
CA LEU A 397 3.66 -8.73 -13.00
C LEU A 397 2.76 -9.17 -14.15
N ARG A 398 2.44 -8.25 -15.06
CA ARG A 398 1.60 -8.53 -16.23
C ARG A 398 2.19 -9.63 -17.10
N GLU A 399 3.47 -9.53 -17.43
CA GLU A 399 4.18 -10.54 -18.22
C GLU A 399 4.18 -11.90 -17.51
N ALA A 400 4.47 -11.91 -16.21
CA ALA A 400 4.49 -13.14 -15.42
C ALA A 400 3.11 -13.79 -15.31
N LEU A 401 2.05 -13.01 -15.09
CA LEU A 401 0.68 -13.53 -15.00
C LEU A 401 0.21 -14.10 -16.34
N ASN A 402 0.46 -13.39 -17.46
CA ASN A 402 0.15 -13.92 -18.79
C ASN A 402 0.91 -15.22 -19.08
N HIS A 403 2.19 -15.28 -18.72
CA HIS A 403 3.04 -16.42 -19.05
C HIS A 403 2.78 -17.66 -18.17
N TYR A 404 2.53 -17.49 -16.87
CA TYR A 404 2.41 -18.63 -15.93
C TYR A 404 0.98 -18.96 -15.52
N LEU A 405 0.04 -18.01 -15.60
CA LEU A 405 -1.32 -18.15 -15.06
C LEU A 405 -2.42 -17.88 -16.08
N GLY A 406 -2.07 -17.59 -17.34
CA GLY A 406 -2.97 -17.23 -18.45
C GLY A 406 -4.34 -17.95 -18.47
N PRO A 407 -4.38 -19.28 -18.39
CA PRO A 407 -5.63 -20.05 -18.43
C PRO A 407 -6.52 -19.92 -17.21
N TYR A 408 -5.93 -19.62 -16.05
CA TYR A 408 -6.56 -19.85 -14.74
C TYR A 408 -7.09 -18.57 -14.10
N ILE A 409 -6.64 -17.40 -14.57
CA ILE A 409 -6.95 -16.14 -13.92
C ILE A 409 -7.49 -15.07 -14.86
N LEU A 410 -8.37 -14.23 -14.32
CA LEU A 410 -8.86 -13.01 -14.96
C LEU A 410 -8.59 -11.83 -14.05
N THR A 411 -8.06 -10.74 -14.60
CA THR A 411 -7.78 -9.52 -13.85
C THR A 411 -8.73 -8.38 -14.23
N SER A 412 -8.88 -7.37 -13.36
CA SER A 412 -9.70 -6.20 -13.66
C SER A 412 -9.06 -5.32 -14.74
N GLU A 413 -9.90 -4.69 -15.56
CA GLU A 413 -9.48 -3.61 -16.46
C GLU A 413 -9.06 -2.40 -15.58
N THR A 414 -7.75 -2.18 -15.45
CA THR A 414 -7.18 -1.07 -14.67
C THR A 414 -6.25 -0.22 -15.52
N MET A 415 -6.27 1.10 -15.29
CA MET A 415 -5.38 2.08 -15.92
C MET A 415 -4.09 2.32 -15.12
N GLY A 416 -3.79 1.45 -14.15
CA GLY A 416 -2.59 1.52 -13.31
C GLY A 416 -2.87 1.09 -11.87
N GLY A 417 -2.28 1.80 -10.91
CA GLY A 417 -2.41 1.45 -9.50
C GLY A 417 -1.32 0.49 -9.02
N SER A 418 -1.28 0.29 -7.71
CA SER A 418 -0.26 -0.53 -7.06
C SER A 418 -0.73 -1.94 -6.72
N THR A 419 -1.93 -2.34 -7.17
CA THR A 419 -2.51 -3.67 -6.94
C THR A 419 -3.25 -4.22 -8.14
N CYS A 420 -3.12 -5.53 -8.35
CA CYS A 420 -3.91 -6.29 -9.32
C CYS A 420 -5.00 -7.08 -8.61
N TRP A 421 -6.25 -6.97 -9.07
CA TRP A 421 -7.38 -7.77 -8.61
C TRP A 421 -7.47 -9.03 -9.48
N VAL A 422 -7.38 -10.21 -8.86
CA VAL A 422 -7.26 -11.48 -9.57
C VAL A 422 -8.43 -12.38 -9.22
N LYS A 423 -9.17 -12.82 -10.23
CA LYS A 423 -10.13 -13.92 -10.14
C LYS A 423 -9.38 -15.23 -10.33
N GLY A 424 -9.42 -16.10 -9.34
CA GLY A 424 -8.87 -17.46 -9.44
C GLY A 424 -9.79 -18.42 -10.19
N PRO A 425 -9.35 -19.67 -10.40
CA PRO A 425 -10.15 -20.71 -11.02
C PRO A 425 -11.42 -21.03 -10.21
N PRO A 426 -12.45 -21.65 -10.85
CA PRO A 426 -13.66 -22.08 -10.16
C PRO A 426 -13.36 -22.93 -8.92
N GLY A 427 -14.00 -22.62 -7.80
CA GLY A 427 -13.83 -23.36 -6.55
C GLY A 427 -12.63 -22.94 -5.68
N LEU A 428 -11.80 -22.00 -6.14
CA LEU A 428 -10.73 -21.43 -5.30
C LEU A 428 -11.32 -20.71 -4.07
N ASP A 429 -10.74 -21.01 -2.91
CA ASP A 429 -10.97 -20.29 -1.66
C ASP A 429 -9.74 -19.42 -1.36
N SER A 430 -9.89 -18.10 -1.50
CA SER A 430 -8.77 -17.15 -1.45
C SER A 430 -8.06 -17.08 -0.11
N ARG A 431 -8.76 -17.33 0.99
CA ARG A 431 -8.14 -17.38 2.32
C ARG A 431 -7.26 -18.61 2.46
N HIS A 432 -7.81 -19.77 2.13
CA HIS A 432 -7.05 -21.01 2.21
C HIS A 432 -5.85 -20.99 1.24
N PHE A 433 -6.06 -20.44 0.05
CA PHE A 433 -5.00 -20.25 -0.93
C PHE A 433 -3.90 -19.29 -0.43
N ALA A 434 -4.27 -18.20 0.24
CA ALA A 434 -3.30 -17.28 0.84
C ALA A 434 -2.47 -17.93 1.96
N GLU A 435 -3.08 -18.80 2.77
CA GLU A 435 -2.37 -19.57 3.80
C GLU A 435 -1.34 -20.52 3.18
N GLN A 436 -1.72 -21.29 2.14
CA GLN A 436 -0.80 -22.18 1.42
C GLN A 436 0.33 -21.42 0.71
N ALA A 437 0.01 -20.27 0.11
CA ALA A 437 1.00 -19.40 -0.52
C ALA A 437 2.03 -18.89 0.50
N ALA A 438 1.58 -18.52 1.71
CA ALA A 438 2.45 -18.03 2.78
C ALA A 438 3.46 -19.09 3.22
N GLU A 439 3.08 -20.38 3.27
CA GLU A 439 4.00 -21.50 3.56
C GLU A 439 5.13 -21.63 2.53
N LYS A 440 4.90 -21.17 1.29
CA LYS A 440 5.92 -21.09 0.22
C LYS A 440 6.68 -19.76 0.20
N GLY A 441 6.45 -18.89 1.17
CA GLY A 441 7.08 -17.57 1.25
C GLY A 441 6.43 -16.51 0.36
N ILE A 442 5.21 -16.75 -0.14
CA ILE A 442 4.44 -15.84 -1.00
C ILE A 442 3.30 -15.24 -0.19
N LEU A 443 3.27 -13.92 -0.02
CA LEU A 443 2.13 -13.25 0.61
C LEU A 443 1.23 -12.67 -0.48
N ILE A 444 -0.05 -13.03 -0.44
CA ILE A 444 -1.12 -12.47 -1.28
C ILE A 444 -2.24 -11.99 -0.37
N GLU A 445 -3.11 -11.09 -0.84
CA GLU A 445 -4.20 -10.59 0.00
C GLU A 445 -5.53 -11.28 -0.32
N PRO A 446 -6.11 -12.05 0.62
CA PRO A 446 -7.51 -12.45 0.54
C PRO A 446 -8.42 -11.23 0.68
N VAL A 447 -9.60 -11.28 0.04
CA VAL A 447 -10.41 -10.08 -0.20
C VAL A 447 -11.69 -10.01 0.62
N GLU A 448 -11.95 -11.00 1.47
CA GLU A 448 -13.25 -11.12 2.15
C GLU A 448 -13.52 -9.92 3.05
N ARG A 449 -12.47 -9.32 3.63
CA ARG A 449 -12.57 -8.09 4.42
C ARG A 449 -13.17 -6.91 3.65
N PHE A 450 -13.13 -6.91 2.31
CA PHE A 450 -13.69 -5.85 1.49
C PHE A 450 -15.15 -6.09 1.10
N TYR A 451 -15.70 -7.28 1.32
CA TYR A 451 -17.11 -7.56 1.08
C TYR A 451 -17.94 -7.34 2.34
N ALA A 452 -19.10 -6.71 2.20
CA ALA A 452 -20.13 -6.74 3.21
C ALA A 452 -20.95 -8.05 3.13
N ARG A 453 -21.03 -8.66 1.94
CA ARG A 453 -21.73 -9.94 1.70
C ARG A 453 -20.73 -11.03 1.28
N THR A 454 -20.58 -12.06 2.11
CA THR A 454 -19.46 -13.03 2.00
C THR A 454 -19.56 -14.04 0.85
N GLU A 455 -20.72 -14.17 0.19
CA GLU A 455 -20.95 -15.18 -0.86
C GLU A 455 -20.09 -14.97 -2.13
N LYS A 456 -19.76 -13.71 -2.47
CA LYS A 456 -18.97 -13.37 -3.68
C LYS A 456 -17.46 -13.34 -3.45
N ALA A 457 -16.99 -13.42 -2.20
CA ALA A 457 -15.61 -13.09 -1.84
C ALA A 457 -14.56 -14.17 -2.15
N ARG A 458 -14.96 -15.44 -2.24
CA ARG A 458 -14.02 -16.57 -2.13
C ARG A 458 -13.11 -16.76 -3.35
N GLY A 459 -13.58 -16.42 -4.55
CA GLY A 459 -12.86 -16.66 -5.80
C GLY A 459 -11.85 -15.57 -6.20
N PHE A 460 -11.57 -14.59 -5.34
CA PHE A 460 -10.74 -13.45 -5.68
C PHE A 460 -9.63 -13.20 -4.65
N PHE A 461 -8.48 -12.72 -5.11
CA PHE A 461 -7.35 -12.27 -4.28
C PHE A 461 -6.68 -11.04 -4.92
N ARG A 462 -5.80 -10.35 -4.19
CA ARG A 462 -5.00 -9.23 -4.71
C ARG A 462 -3.53 -9.53 -4.69
N LEU A 463 -2.83 -8.96 -5.67
CA LEU A 463 -1.38 -8.92 -5.76
C LEU A 463 -0.91 -7.47 -5.74
N GLY A 464 -0.30 -7.05 -4.64
CA GLY A 464 0.33 -5.74 -4.51
C GLY A 464 1.73 -5.71 -5.14
N VAL A 465 2.01 -4.68 -5.94
CA VAL A 465 3.33 -4.47 -6.59
C VAL A 465 4.13 -3.33 -5.96
N ARG A 466 3.60 -2.68 -4.91
CA ARG A 466 4.19 -1.46 -4.35
C ARG A 466 5.53 -1.71 -3.67
N SER A 467 5.64 -2.75 -2.85
CA SER A 467 6.82 -3.01 -2.01
C SER A 467 7.71 -4.13 -2.54
N ILE A 468 7.20 -5.01 -3.40
CA ILE A 468 7.97 -6.14 -3.93
C ILE A 468 9.03 -5.67 -4.93
N PRO A 469 10.30 -6.12 -4.81
CA PRO A 469 11.33 -5.87 -5.82
C PRO A 469 10.96 -6.50 -7.17
N LYS A 470 11.31 -5.83 -8.28
CA LYS A 470 10.96 -6.30 -9.64
C LYS A 470 11.47 -7.71 -9.91
N ASP A 471 12.71 -8.01 -9.54
CA ASP A 471 13.39 -9.31 -9.73
C ASP A 471 12.74 -10.46 -8.94
N LYS A 472 11.87 -10.14 -7.96
CA LYS A 472 11.14 -11.13 -7.16
C LYS A 472 9.74 -11.44 -7.72
N ILE A 473 9.22 -10.61 -8.62
CA ILE A 473 7.86 -10.78 -9.17
C ILE A 473 7.77 -12.06 -9.97
N ARG A 474 8.62 -12.23 -10.99
CA ARG A 474 8.57 -13.40 -11.87
C ARG A 474 8.73 -14.73 -11.10
N PRO A 475 9.75 -14.94 -10.24
CA PRO A 475 9.86 -16.17 -9.47
C PRO A 475 8.67 -16.38 -8.52
N GLY A 476 8.15 -15.31 -7.91
CA GLY A 476 7.00 -15.39 -7.02
C GLY A 476 5.73 -15.86 -7.74
N ILE A 477 5.46 -15.33 -8.94
CA ILE A 477 4.32 -15.78 -9.76
C ILE A 477 4.51 -17.20 -10.28
N GLN A 478 5.74 -17.58 -10.64
CA GLN A 478 6.04 -18.95 -11.05
C GLN A 478 5.73 -19.97 -9.94
N GLU A 479 6.10 -19.67 -8.68
CA GLU A 479 5.77 -20.53 -7.55
C GLU A 479 4.27 -20.50 -7.22
N LEU A 480 3.60 -19.34 -7.37
CA LEU A 480 2.15 -19.22 -7.20
C LEU A 480 1.39 -20.07 -8.23
N ALA A 481 1.88 -20.14 -9.47
CA ALA A 481 1.28 -20.95 -10.52
C ALA A 481 1.28 -22.44 -10.20
N LYS A 482 2.36 -22.96 -9.60
CA LYS A 482 2.43 -24.35 -9.14
C LYS A 482 1.36 -24.69 -8.10
N LEU A 483 1.01 -23.74 -7.23
CA LEU A 483 -0.05 -23.93 -6.24
C LEU A 483 -1.44 -23.97 -6.87
N ILE A 484 -1.70 -23.14 -7.89
CA ILE A 484 -2.98 -23.15 -8.63
C ILE A 484 -3.16 -24.46 -9.39
N ASP A 485 -2.10 -24.94 -10.02
CA ASP A 485 -2.04 -26.23 -10.69
C ASP A 485 -2.44 -27.42 -9.78
N ASP A 486 -2.09 -27.38 -8.49
CA ASP A 486 -2.46 -28.41 -7.52
C ASP A 486 -3.95 -28.36 -7.14
N VAL A 487 -4.60 -27.19 -7.28
CA VAL A 487 -6.03 -27.00 -7.03
C VAL A 487 -6.88 -27.58 -8.18
N GLU A 488 -6.42 -27.44 -9.43
CA GLU A 488 -7.16 -27.85 -10.64
C GLU A 488 -6.99 -29.33 -11.04
N ALA A 489 -6.13 -30.11 -10.38
CA ALA A 489 -5.87 -31.52 -10.70
C ALA A 489 -7.07 -32.49 -10.53
N ARG A 490 -8.32 -32.01 -10.63
CA ARG A 490 -9.58 -32.71 -10.36
C ARG A 490 -10.58 -32.73 -11.51
N GLU A 491 -10.29 -32.14 -12.67
CA GLU A 491 -11.14 -32.28 -13.87
C GLU A 491 -10.38 -32.90 -15.04
N ASP A 492 -10.87 -34.05 -15.55
CA ASP A 492 -10.39 -34.66 -16.79
C ASP A 492 -10.80 -33.77 -17.97
N ALA A 493 -10.00 -32.76 -18.29
CA ALA A 493 -10.26 -31.88 -19.42
C ALA A 493 -9.94 -32.59 -20.75
N THR A 494 -10.93 -32.78 -21.61
CA THR A 494 -10.72 -33.21 -22.99
C THR A 494 -10.35 -32.00 -23.85
N PHE A 495 -9.10 -31.89 -24.30
CA PHE A 495 -8.60 -30.74 -25.07
C PHE A 495 -8.94 -30.77 -26.58
N GLY A 496 -9.66 -31.80 -27.04
CA GLY A 496 -10.01 -31.99 -28.45
C GLY A 496 -9.12 -33.00 -29.18
N GLU A 497 -8.98 -32.87 -30.50
CA GLU A 497 -8.10 -33.72 -31.32
C GLU A 497 -6.64 -33.33 -31.10
N HIS A 498 -5.79 -34.30 -30.72
CA HIS A 498 -4.35 -34.12 -30.66
C HIS A 498 -3.76 -34.11 -32.08
N LEU A 499 -3.14 -33.00 -32.49
CA LEU A 499 -2.46 -32.89 -33.77
C LEU A 499 -1.02 -33.42 -33.69
N GLN A 500 -0.67 -34.32 -34.61
CA GLN A 500 0.65 -34.95 -34.69
C GLN A 500 1.15 -35.01 -36.14
N GLY A 501 2.47 -35.12 -36.33
CA GLY A 501 3.13 -35.29 -37.62
C GLY A 501 2.74 -34.25 -38.69
N ASP A 502 2.44 -34.74 -39.90
CA ASP A 502 2.12 -33.87 -41.05
C ASP A 502 0.85 -33.03 -40.83
N LYS A 503 -0.13 -33.53 -40.06
CA LYS A 503 -1.34 -32.77 -39.72
C LYS A 503 -1.00 -31.52 -38.92
N LEU A 504 -0.12 -31.65 -37.92
CA LEU A 504 0.34 -30.53 -37.10
C LEU A 504 1.08 -29.50 -37.96
N LYS A 505 1.99 -29.95 -38.81
CA LYS A 505 2.77 -29.08 -39.71
C LYS A 505 1.88 -28.30 -40.67
N LEU A 506 0.94 -28.98 -41.33
CA LEU A 506 -0.02 -28.35 -42.23
C LEU A 506 -0.96 -27.40 -41.50
N PHE A 507 -1.31 -27.70 -40.26
CA PHE A 507 -2.16 -26.84 -39.43
C PHE A 507 -1.45 -25.54 -39.02
N LEU A 508 -0.18 -25.59 -38.62
CA LEU A 508 0.54 -24.40 -38.15
C LEU A 508 1.08 -23.53 -39.29
N ALA A 509 1.27 -24.07 -40.49
CA ALA A 509 1.62 -23.29 -41.66
C ALA A 509 0.44 -22.40 -42.10
N GLY A 510 0.55 -21.09 -41.89
CA GLY A 510 -0.47 -20.12 -42.32
C GLY A 510 -1.71 -20.12 -41.42
N VAL A 511 -1.50 -19.89 -40.12
CA VAL A 511 -2.61 -19.76 -39.16
C VAL A 511 -2.45 -18.48 -38.37
N GLN A 512 -3.58 -17.83 -38.08
CA GLN A 512 -3.65 -16.72 -37.16
C GLN A 512 -4.39 -17.15 -35.90
N PHE A 513 -3.81 -16.88 -34.74
CA PHE A 513 -4.44 -17.02 -33.44
C PHE A 513 -4.94 -15.65 -32.97
N SER A 514 -6.06 -15.65 -32.26
CA SER A 514 -6.59 -14.46 -31.60
C SER A 514 -7.16 -14.81 -30.24
N GLY A 515 -6.98 -13.92 -29.27
CA GLY A 515 -7.48 -14.08 -27.93
C GLY A 515 -7.38 -12.80 -27.13
N THR A 516 -7.53 -12.92 -25.82
CA THR A 516 -7.36 -11.82 -24.86
C THR A 516 -6.35 -12.22 -23.80
N THR A 517 -5.49 -11.29 -23.41
CA THR A 517 -4.58 -11.47 -22.26
C THR A 517 -5.35 -11.55 -20.94
N VAL A 518 -4.68 -11.87 -19.82
CA VAL A 518 -5.34 -11.89 -18.49
C VAL A 518 -5.86 -10.52 -18.04
N PHE A 519 -5.44 -9.45 -18.72
CA PHE A 519 -5.90 -8.06 -18.53
C PHE A 519 -7.02 -7.65 -19.50
N GLY A 520 -7.51 -8.57 -20.33
CA GLY A 520 -8.58 -8.30 -21.30
C GLY A 520 -8.11 -7.68 -22.62
N ASP A 521 -6.82 -7.32 -22.75
CA ASP A 521 -6.31 -6.75 -24.00
C ASP A 521 -6.32 -7.79 -25.12
N PRO A 522 -6.86 -7.45 -26.31
CA PRO A 522 -6.86 -8.37 -27.44
C PRO A 522 -5.44 -8.58 -27.96
N TYR A 523 -5.16 -9.78 -28.44
CA TYR A 523 -3.93 -10.08 -29.16
C TYR A 523 -4.22 -10.88 -30.42
N ARG A 524 -3.30 -10.81 -31.38
CA ARG A 524 -3.25 -11.70 -32.54
C ARG A 524 -1.83 -12.17 -32.80
N ILE A 525 -1.68 -13.43 -33.16
CA ILE A 525 -0.39 -14.04 -33.50
C ILE A 525 -0.54 -14.73 -34.85
N THR A 526 0.33 -14.39 -35.80
CA THR A 526 0.37 -15.04 -37.11
C THR A 526 1.58 -15.95 -37.18
N LEU A 527 1.37 -17.20 -37.62
CA LEU A 527 2.41 -18.16 -37.93
C LEU A 527 2.55 -18.31 -39.44
N ASP A 528 3.74 -18.01 -39.95
CA ASP A 528 4.08 -18.16 -41.36
C ASP A 528 4.69 -19.54 -41.63
N ALA A 529 4.49 -20.05 -42.84
CA ALA A 529 4.95 -21.38 -43.25
C ALA A 529 6.48 -21.53 -43.28
N ASP A 530 7.22 -20.41 -43.29
CA ASP A 530 8.67 -20.37 -43.26
C ASP A 530 9.26 -20.50 -41.83
N GLY A 531 8.40 -20.65 -40.82
CA GLY A 531 8.79 -20.76 -39.41
C GLY A 531 8.92 -19.41 -38.70
N SER A 532 8.57 -18.29 -39.34
CA SER A 532 8.47 -17.00 -38.66
C SER A 532 7.11 -16.80 -37.99
N MET A 533 7.08 -15.98 -36.94
CA MET A 533 5.84 -15.57 -36.28
C MET A 533 5.85 -14.09 -35.91
N GLN A 534 4.66 -13.48 -35.95
CA GLN A 534 4.44 -12.08 -35.61
C GLN A 534 3.29 -11.97 -34.62
N GLY A 535 3.46 -11.16 -33.58
CA GLY A 535 2.47 -10.92 -32.55
C GLY A 535 2.11 -9.45 -32.45
N PHE A 536 0.82 -9.17 -32.21
CA PHE A 536 0.30 -7.84 -31.93
C PHE A 536 -0.60 -7.91 -30.69
N GLU A 537 -0.44 -6.98 -29.75
CA GLU A 537 -1.25 -6.86 -28.53
C GLU A 537 -1.77 -5.42 -28.40
N GLY A 538 -3.01 -5.29 -27.93
CA GLY A 538 -3.70 -4.03 -27.68
C GLY A 538 -4.71 -3.68 -28.77
N HIS A 539 -5.65 -2.78 -28.45
CA HIS A 539 -6.73 -2.39 -29.37
C HIS A 539 -6.26 -1.63 -30.61
N ARG A 540 -5.03 -1.10 -30.57
CA ARG A 540 -4.39 -0.35 -31.67
C ARG A 540 -3.03 -0.91 -32.04
N ASP A 541 -2.76 -2.18 -31.70
CA ASP A 541 -1.48 -2.85 -31.96
C ASP A 541 -0.27 -2.11 -31.37
N GLU A 542 -0.46 -1.60 -30.15
CA GLU A 542 0.51 -0.76 -29.45
C GLU A 542 1.77 -1.53 -29.06
N LYS A 543 1.64 -2.85 -28.91
CA LYS A 543 2.77 -3.76 -28.69
C LYS A 543 2.86 -4.77 -29.82
N GLN A 544 4.10 -4.99 -30.25
CA GLN A 544 4.40 -5.91 -31.33
C GLN A 544 5.64 -6.70 -30.96
N ASP A 545 5.67 -7.97 -31.33
CA ASP A 545 6.87 -8.79 -31.20
C ASP A 545 6.99 -9.76 -32.38
N ALA A 546 8.20 -10.24 -32.59
CA ALA A 546 8.50 -11.23 -33.62
C ALA A 546 9.21 -12.41 -33.01
N GLY A 547 9.13 -13.56 -33.66
CA GLY A 547 9.84 -14.75 -33.22
C GLY A 547 9.90 -15.82 -34.28
N THR A 548 10.29 -17.00 -33.85
CA THR A 548 10.36 -18.18 -34.70
C THR A 548 9.65 -19.35 -34.05
N TRP A 549 9.15 -20.25 -34.89
CA TRP A 549 8.55 -21.50 -34.49
C TRP A 549 9.06 -22.64 -35.35
N TRP A 550 9.10 -23.84 -34.78
CA TRP A 550 9.48 -25.05 -35.50
C TRP A 550 8.86 -26.28 -34.85
N LEU A 551 8.94 -27.42 -35.54
CA LEU A 551 8.54 -28.71 -34.98
C LEU A 551 9.79 -29.53 -34.67
N LYS A 552 9.75 -30.23 -33.55
CA LYS A 552 10.68 -31.31 -33.25
C LYS A 552 9.84 -32.49 -32.78
N ASP A 553 9.83 -33.55 -33.58
CA ASP A 553 8.90 -34.67 -33.45
C ASP A 553 7.44 -34.15 -33.51
N ASP A 554 6.58 -34.56 -32.56
CA ASP A 554 5.19 -34.10 -32.47
C ASP A 554 5.01 -32.84 -31.62
N THR A 555 6.10 -32.22 -31.17
CA THR A 555 6.06 -31.04 -30.30
C THR A 555 6.29 -29.75 -31.09
N TRP A 556 5.40 -28.78 -30.91
CA TRP A 556 5.53 -27.43 -31.44
C TRP A 556 6.38 -26.55 -30.52
N TYR A 557 7.49 -26.04 -31.04
CA TYR A 557 8.36 -25.11 -30.34
C TYR A 557 8.19 -23.68 -30.86
N ARG A 558 8.22 -22.72 -29.95
CA ARG A 558 8.31 -21.29 -30.29
C ARG A 558 9.31 -20.55 -29.41
N GLN A 559 9.86 -19.47 -29.96
CA GLN A 559 10.67 -18.51 -29.25
C GLN A 559 10.42 -17.10 -29.77
N TRP A 560 9.93 -16.23 -28.89
CA TRP A 560 9.77 -14.79 -29.14
C TRP A 560 11.10 -14.05 -28.92
N GLN A 561 11.20 -12.82 -29.42
CA GLN A 561 12.32 -11.94 -29.06
C GLN A 561 12.17 -11.37 -27.65
N ASN A 562 10.95 -10.96 -27.27
CA ASN A 562 10.71 -10.25 -26.00
C ASN A 562 9.58 -10.88 -25.17
N TRP A 563 8.47 -11.26 -25.81
CA TRP A 563 7.31 -11.85 -25.14
C TRP A 563 7.65 -13.20 -24.53
N SER A 564 6.94 -13.59 -23.47
CA SER A 564 7.21 -14.81 -22.71
C SER A 564 8.68 -14.91 -22.29
N TYR A 565 9.32 -13.78 -21.99
CA TYR A 565 10.74 -13.67 -21.62
C TYR A 565 11.73 -14.19 -22.67
N GLY A 566 11.30 -14.30 -23.94
CA GLY A 566 12.10 -14.90 -25.02
C GLY A 566 12.46 -16.37 -24.76
N GLU A 567 11.70 -17.05 -23.91
CA GLU A 567 11.95 -18.45 -23.59
C GLU A 567 11.62 -19.38 -24.75
N LEU A 568 12.43 -20.43 -24.86
CA LEU A 568 12.14 -21.55 -25.73
C LEU A 568 11.09 -22.43 -25.06
N LEU A 569 9.89 -22.45 -25.63
CA LEU A 569 8.76 -23.24 -25.11
C LEU A 569 8.32 -24.28 -26.13
N GLY A 570 8.04 -25.49 -25.67
CA GLY A 570 7.50 -26.60 -26.45
C GLY A 570 6.12 -27.00 -25.94
N PHE A 571 5.21 -27.32 -26.86
CA PHE A 571 3.81 -27.65 -26.58
C PHE A 571 3.31 -28.80 -27.45
N ASP A 572 2.47 -29.63 -26.85
CA ASP A 572 1.54 -30.50 -27.57
C ASP A 572 0.33 -29.66 -27.99
N VAL A 573 -0.15 -29.85 -29.23
CA VAL A 573 -1.21 -29.01 -29.80
C VAL A 573 -2.48 -29.82 -29.96
N TYR A 574 -3.54 -29.36 -29.30
CA TYR A 574 -4.88 -29.91 -29.44
C TYR A 574 -5.80 -28.87 -30.08
N ILE A 575 -6.77 -29.33 -30.86
CA ILE A 575 -7.75 -28.45 -31.50
C ILE A 575 -9.19 -28.92 -31.29
N THR A 576 -10.09 -27.96 -31.23
CA THR A 576 -11.53 -28.11 -31.45
C THR A 576 -11.93 -27.37 -32.72
N ASP A 577 -13.21 -27.36 -33.09
CA ASP A 577 -13.68 -26.71 -34.33
C ASP A 577 -13.26 -25.24 -34.46
N THR A 578 -13.07 -24.53 -33.34
CA THR A 578 -12.74 -23.09 -33.34
C THR A 578 -11.56 -22.70 -32.45
N ARG A 579 -11.06 -23.59 -31.60
CA ARG A 579 -10.01 -23.26 -30.61
C ARG A 579 -8.80 -24.16 -30.70
N ILE A 580 -7.64 -23.58 -30.43
CA ILE A 580 -6.37 -24.26 -30.23
C ILE A 580 -6.04 -24.27 -28.73
N HIS A 581 -5.52 -25.39 -28.25
CA HIS A 581 -5.06 -25.60 -26.88
C HIS A 581 -3.58 -25.99 -26.91
N TRP A 582 -2.76 -25.24 -26.17
CA TRP A 582 -1.35 -25.56 -25.99
C TRP A 582 -1.15 -26.27 -24.67
N VAL A 583 -0.68 -27.51 -24.72
CA VAL A 583 -0.53 -28.39 -23.56
C VAL A 583 0.95 -28.67 -23.34
N ARG A 584 1.39 -28.65 -22.08
CA ARG A 584 2.75 -29.03 -21.67
C ARG A 584 2.67 -29.87 -20.42
N ASP A 585 3.37 -31.01 -20.41
CA ASP A 585 3.37 -31.97 -19.30
C ASP A 585 1.94 -32.40 -18.88
N GLY A 586 1.03 -32.52 -19.85
CA GLY A 586 -0.36 -32.89 -19.64
C GLY A 586 -1.27 -31.79 -19.10
N LYS A 587 -0.79 -30.55 -18.96
CA LYS A 587 -1.56 -29.40 -18.46
C LYS A 587 -1.76 -28.34 -19.52
N LEU A 588 -2.91 -27.68 -19.51
CA LEU A 588 -3.20 -26.56 -20.38
C LEU A 588 -2.32 -25.36 -19.99
N VAL A 589 -1.54 -24.85 -20.94
CA VAL A 589 -0.71 -23.65 -20.74
C VAL A 589 -1.39 -22.40 -21.27
N ASP A 590 -2.11 -22.51 -22.40
CA ASP A 590 -2.85 -21.41 -23.01
C ASP A 590 -3.87 -21.96 -24.02
N ALA A 591 -4.86 -21.14 -24.41
CA ALA A 591 -5.81 -21.44 -25.46
C ALA A 591 -6.26 -20.19 -26.22
N ALA A 592 -6.40 -20.29 -27.53
CA ALA A 592 -6.81 -19.19 -28.40
C ALA A 592 -7.85 -19.63 -29.43
N ASP A 593 -8.57 -18.66 -30.01
CA ASP A 593 -9.31 -18.90 -31.23
C ASP A 593 -8.32 -18.91 -32.40
N TYR A 594 -8.59 -19.69 -33.45
CA TYR A 594 -7.73 -19.73 -34.63
C TYR A 594 -8.50 -19.55 -35.94
N GLN A 595 -7.82 -18.98 -36.93
CA GLN A 595 -8.32 -18.84 -38.29
C GLN A 595 -7.20 -19.23 -39.28
N LYS A 596 -7.55 -20.06 -40.26
CA LYS A 596 -6.64 -20.40 -41.37
C LYS A 596 -6.50 -19.23 -42.34
N LEU A 597 -5.26 -18.86 -42.63
CA LEU A 597 -4.92 -17.94 -43.71
C LEU A 597 -4.74 -18.79 -44.98
N GLY A 598 -5.55 -18.48 -46.00
CA GLY A 598 -5.77 -19.35 -47.17
C GLY A 598 -4.55 -19.65 -48.02
#